data_AF-A0A2E1LH93-F1
#
_entry.id   AF-A0A2E1LH93-F1
#
_cell.length_a   1.000
_cell.length_b   1.000
_cell.length_c   1.000
_cell.angle_alpha   90.00
_cell.angle_beta   90.00
_cell.angle_gamma   90.00
#
_symmetry.space_group_name_H-M   'P 1'
#
loop_
_entity.id
_entity.type
_entity.pdbx_description
1 polymer ?
#
loop_
_entity_poly.entity_id
_entity_poly.type
_entity_poly.pdbx_seq_one_letter_code
_entity_poly.pdbx_strand_id
1 'polypeptide(L)'
;MPGVANPFGDPAPYGEVRFDSDKPMEICFQSQPTASDCDFRSPQLSNSVSLTGDGISGAITADSNTLLAEPDGFCSSPGAVGDFVFFDNNANGRINGADTAIEGVLVTIWDNNDGDGIQAPTEWFNDATTDADGEYDFTGLFPGDYCVTVEPISTGTHLAGDHSKSLPFCFTLGDGEVRDDIDFGYVPLATIGDTVYLDNDGDSSQGGSEPGIAAASVSLYAGNCPGDLSTLTGPLQTTATDANGAYLFDG
;
A
#
# COMPACT_ATOMS: atom_id res chain seq x y z
N MET A 1 -27.95 -8.84 58.23
CA MET A 1 -28.71 -10.04 57.82
C MET A 1 -27.81 -10.86 56.90
N PRO A 2 -27.88 -12.19 56.91
CA PRO A 2 -26.83 -13.05 56.33
C PRO A 2 -26.76 -12.90 54.81
N GLY A 3 -25.54 -12.90 54.27
CA GLY A 3 -25.28 -12.77 52.83
C GLY A 3 -25.80 -13.97 52.06
N VAL A 4 -26.50 -13.70 50.96
CA VAL A 4 -26.89 -14.71 49.98
C VAL A 4 -25.68 -15.01 49.11
N ALA A 5 -25.28 -16.28 49.02
CA ALA A 5 -24.21 -16.72 48.15
C ALA A 5 -24.60 -16.56 46.67
N ASN A 6 -23.66 -16.12 45.85
CA ASN A 6 -23.77 -16.08 44.39
C ASN A 6 -24.05 -17.50 43.85
N PRO A 7 -25.17 -17.77 43.15
CA PRO A 7 -25.49 -19.09 42.60
C PRO A 7 -24.81 -19.37 41.25
N PHE A 8 -24.07 -18.42 40.69
CA PHE A 8 -23.36 -18.57 39.42
C PHE A 8 -21.87 -18.47 39.68
N GLY A 9 -21.22 -19.62 39.90
CA GLY A 9 -19.80 -19.74 40.18
C GLY A 9 -18.91 -19.41 39.00
N ASP A 10 -18.81 -18.13 38.63
CA ASP A 10 -17.81 -17.61 37.69
C ASP A 10 -17.14 -16.34 38.28
N PRO A 11 -15.80 -16.22 38.30
CA PRO A 11 -15.12 -15.10 38.94
C PRO A 11 -14.85 -14.03 37.88
N ALA A 12 -15.73 -13.04 37.76
CA ALA A 12 -15.42 -11.85 36.97
C ALA A 12 -15.04 -10.66 37.89
N PRO A 13 -13.92 -9.95 37.60
CA PRO A 13 -13.43 -8.85 38.41
C PRO A 13 -14.13 -7.56 37.96
N TYR A 14 -15.38 -7.37 38.33
CA TYR A 14 -16.05 -6.09 38.13
C TYR A 14 -16.07 -5.33 39.45
N GLY A 15 -15.27 -4.26 39.50
CA GLY A 15 -15.11 -3.41 40.66
C GLY A 15 -16.44 -2.86 41.18
N GLU A 16 -16.53 -2.75 42.50
CA GLU A 16 -17.67 -2.18 43.21
C GLU A 16 -17.74 -0.67 42.92
N VAL A 17 -18.78 -0.21 42.20
CA VAL A 17 -19.03 1.22 41.96
C VAL A 17 -19.79 1.80 43.14
N ARG A 18 -19.21 2.80 43.83
CA ARG A 18 -19.86 3.52 44.94
C ARG A 18 -20.59 4.75 44.42
N PHE A 19 -21.85 4.91 44.84
CA PHE A 19 -22.73 6.01 44.42
C PHE A 19 -22.54 7.26 45.30
N ASP A 20 -22.34 8.43 44.67
CA ASP A 20 -22.40 9.77 45.28
C ASP A 20 -23.61 10.49 44.67
N SER A 21 -24.59 10.89 45.48
CA SER A 21 -25.88 11.42 45.01
C SER A 21 -25.81 12.81 44.40
N ASP A 22 -24.68 13.51 44.56
CA ASP A 22 -24.59 14.96 44.31
C ASP A 22 -23.70 15.31 43.09
N LYS A 23 -23.27 14.33 42.29
CA LYS A 23 -22.43 14.54 41.10
C LYS A 23 -22.97 13.83 39.85
N PRO A 24 -22.97 14.48 38.67
CA PRO A 24 -23.26 13.78 37.42
C PRO A 24 -22.22 12.67 37.22
N MET A 25 -22.70 11.46 36.93
CA MET A 25 -21.86 10.29 36.69
C MET A 25 -21.65 10.15 35.18
N GLU A 26 -20.39 9.98 34.78
CA GLU A 26 -20.00 9.59 33.42
C GLU A 26 -19.48 8.16 33.50
N ILE A 27 -20.13 7.23 32.79
CA ILE A 27 -19.76 5.81 32.76
C ILE A 27 -19.26 5.50 31.34
N CYS A 28 -17.99 5.14 31.22
CA CYS A 28 -17.40 4.69 29.96
C CYS A 28 -17.33 3.16 29.93
N PHE A 29 -17.82 2.53 28.87
CA PHE A 29 -17.61 1.11 28.59
C PHE A 29 -16.75 0.96 27.33
N GLN A 30 -15.83 -0.01 27.33
CA GLN A 30 -15.18 -0.52 26.12
C GLN A 30 -15.87 -1.84 25.76
N SER A 31 -16.67 -1.85 24.69
CA SER A 31 -17.11 -3.09 24.05
C SER A 31 -16.00 -3.64 23.15
N GLN A 32 -15.87 -4.97 23.09
CA GLN A 32 -15.07 -5.66 22.07
C GLN A 32 -16.03 -6.03 20.92
N PRO A 33 -15.77 -5.63 19.66
CA PRO A 33 -16.73 -5.84 18.58
C PRO A 33 -16.73 -7.29 18.06
N THR A 34 -17.89 -7.75 17.57
CA THR A 34 -18.08 -8.97 16.77
C THR A 34 -18.50 -8.57 15.36
N ALA A 35 -18.33 -9.47 14.38
CA ALA A 35 -18.40 -9.25 12.92
C ALA A 35 -19.73 -8.72 12.32
N SER A 36 -20.62 -8.14 13.11
CA SER A 36 -21.91 -7.59 12.70
C SER A 36 -22.04 -6.07 12.93
N ASP A 37 -20.92 -5.39 13.17
CA ASP A 37 -20.83 -3.95 13.41
C ASP A 37 -19.96 -3.33 12.32
N CYS A 38 -20.57 -2.56 11.41
CA CYS A 38 -19.99 -2.19 10.10
C CYS A 38 -19.50 -0.73 9.98
N ASP A 39 -19.21 -0.03 11.08
CA ASP A 39 -18.53 1.26 11.01
C ASP A 39 -17.54 1.44 12.18
N PHE A 40 -16.26 1.65 11.86
CA PHE A 40 -15.19 1.89 12.85
C PHE A 40 -14.22 3.02 12.45
N ARG A 41 -14.48 3.81 11.39
CA ARG A 41 -13.49 4.81 10.94
C ARG A 41 -13.63 6.18 11.61
N SER A 42 -14.30 6.24 12.74
CA SER A 42 -14.09 7.34 13.67
C SER A 42 -14.00 6.81 15.10
N PRO A 43 -12.95 7.14 15.88
CA PRO A 43 -13.07 7.07 17.32
C PRO A 43 -14.05 8.18 17.74
N GLN A 44 -15.34 8.01 17.47
CA GLN A 44 -16.37 8.75 18.20
C GLN A 44 -16.39 8.14 19.61
N LEU A 45 -15.42 8.58 20.41
CA LEU A 45 -15.68 8.75 21.83
C LEU A 45 -16.96 9.59 21.92
N SER A 46 -18.07 8.98 22.30
CA SER A 46 -18.95 9.44 23.39
C SER A 46 -20.39 8.97 23.17
N ASN A 47 -20.75 7.81 23.70
CA ASN A 47 -22.10 7.65 24.24
C ASN A 47 -22.06 8.14 25.70
N SER A 48 -22.06 9.46 25.92
CA SER A 48 -22.25 10.00 27.27
C SER A 48 -23.76 9.99 27.57
N VAL A 49 -24.22 8.95 28.27
CA VAL A 49 -25.58 8.93 28.83
C VAL A 49 -25.61 9.86 30.04
N SER A 50 -26.10 11.09 29.83
CA SER A 50 -26.37 12.02 30.93
C SER A 50 -27.70 11.66 31.60
N LEU A 51 -27.63 11.04 32.78
CA LEU A 51 -28.80 10.77 33.61
C LEU A 51 -29.13 12.00 34.47
N THR A 52 -30.14 12.78 34.08
CA THR A 52 -30.68 13.83 34.94
C THR A 52 -31.82 13.28 35.79
N GLY A 53 -31.58 13.14 37.10
CA GLY A 53 -32.58 13.28 38.16
C GLY A 53 -33.64 12.18 38.30
N ASP A 54 -33.74 11.67 39.53
CA ASP A 54 -34.93 11.04 40.12
C ASP A 54 -35.40 9.72 39.45
N GLY A 55 -34.85 8.60 39.93
CA GLY A 55 -35.71 7.44 40.18
C GLY A 55 -35.70 6.27 39.19
N ILE A 56 -34.69 6.10 38.34
CA ILE A 56 -34.54 4.83 37.59
C ILE A 56 -33.92 3.73 38.45
N SER A 57 -34.76 3.07 39.25
CA SER A 57 -34.50 1.72 39.76
C SER A 57 -34.93 0.71 38.68
N GLY A 58 -34.18 0.65 37.58
CA GLY A 58 -34.32 -0.36 36.54
C GLY A 58 -32.94 -0.73 36.04
N ALA A 59 -32.64 -2.02 35.97
CA ALA A 59 -31.44 -2.49 35.29
C ALA A 59 -31.51 -1.98 33.84
N ILE A 60 -30.59 -1.09 33.45
CA ILE A 60 -30.30 -0.86 32.04
C ILE A 60 -29.69 -2.18 31.57
N THR A 61 -30.55 -3.04 31.03
CA THR A 61 -30.08 -4.19 30.29
C THR A 61 -29.66 -3.59 28.96
N ALA A 62 -28.38 -3.22 28.83
CA ALA A 62 -27.79 -3.10 27.52
C ALA A 62 -27.81 -4.52 26.96
N ASP A 63 -28.90 -4.86 26.27
CA ASP A 63 -28.80 -5.99 25.36
C ASP A 63 -27.67 -5.62 24.40
N SER A 64 -26.78 -6.56 24.13
CA SER A 64 -25.67 -6.36 23.20
C SER A 64 -26.16 -6.30 21.74
N ASN A 65 -27.43 -5.92 21.53
CA ASN A 65 -28.17 -6.16 20.30
C ASN A 65 -29.13 -5.03 19.90
N THR A 66 -29.23 -3.95 20.68
CA THR A 66 -29.83 -2.68 20.26
C THR A 66 -28.77 -1.60 20.11
N LEU A 67 -27.70 -1.92 19.37
CA LEU A 67 -26.88 -0.89 18.77
C LEU A 67 -27.65 -0.34 17.59
N LEU A 68 -27.93 0.96 17.65
CA LEU A 68 -28.67 1.70 16.65
C LEU A 68 -27.95 1.54 15.32
N ALA A 69 -28.55 0.81 14.39
CA ALA A 69 -28.28 1.05 12.98
C ALA A 69 -28.49 2.56 12.75
N GLU A 70 -27.51 3.22 12.14
CA GLU A 70 -27.70 4.57 11.63
C GLU A 70 -29.03 4.62 10.84
N PRO A 71 -29.83 5.69 10.97
CA PRO A 71 -31.21 5.75 10.46
C PRO A 71 -31.34 5.65 8.92
N ASP A 72 -30.24 5.49 8.19
CA ASP A 72 -30.17 5.32 6.74
C ASP A 72 -29.84 3.88 6.28
N GLY A 73 -29.53 2.93 7.18
CA GLY A 73 -29.51 1.50 6.84
C GLY A 73 -28.55 1.13 5.70
N PHE A 74 -27.42 1.82 5.58
CA PHE A 74 -26.42 1.53 4.55
C PHE A 74 -25.59 0.30 4.93
N CYS A 75 -26.11 -0.89 4.63
CA CYS A 75 -25.31 -2.12 4.62
C CYS A 75 -24.45 -2.10 3.36
N SER A 76 -23.19 -1.68 3.47
CA SER A 76 -22.23 -1.89 2.40
C SER A 76 -21.76 -3.34 2.37
N SER A 77 -21.63 -3.89 1.18
CA SER A 77 -20.99 -5.18 0.94
C SER A 77 -19.47 -4.96 0.95
N PRO A 78 -18.70 -5.71 1.75
CA PRO A 78 -17.26 -5.61 1.71
C PRO A 78 -16.73 -6.01 0.33
N GLY A 79 -15.84 -5.20 -0.21
CA GLY A 79 -15.09 -5.46 -1.43
C GLY A 79 -13.76 -6.16 -1.16
N ALA A 80 -13.01 -6.38 -2.24
CA ALA A 80 -11.68 -6.96 -2.21
C ALA A 80 -10.76 -6.35 -3.28
N VAL A 81 -9.46 -6.33 -3.00
CA VAL A 81 -8.41 -5.83 -3.90
C VAL A 81 -7.26 -6.82 -3.89
N GLY A 82 -6.83 -7.28 -5.06
CA GLY A 82 -5.69 -8.16 -5.25
C GLY A 82 -5.23 -8.14 -6.70
N ASP A 83 -4.20 -8.93 -6.98
CA ASP A 83 -3.95 -9.71 -8.22
C ASP A 83 -2.54 -10.32 -8.06
N PHE A 84 -1.61 -10.12 -9.02
CA PHE A 84 -0.28 -10.72 -8.99
C PHE A 84 0.87 -9.72 -8.91
N VAL A 85 1.98 -10.19 -8.32
CA VAL A 85 3.30 -9.60 -8.46
C VAL A 85 4.22 -10.56 -9.20
N PHE A 86 4.85 -10.11 -10.28
CA PHE A 86 5.61 -10.98 -11.19
C PHE A 86 6.78 -10.28 -11.88
N PHE A 87 7.72 -11.06 -12.39
CA PHE A 87 8.73 -10.60 -13.34
C PHE A 87 8.10 -10.47 -14.71
N ASP A 88 7.93 -9.24 -15.16
CA ASP A 88 7.34 -8.88 -16.45
C ASP A 88 8.41 -8.89 -17.54
N ASN A 89 8.54 -9.99 -18.25
CA ASN A 89 9.64 -10.19 -19.19
C ASN A 89 9.48 -9.38 -20.49
N ASN A 90 8.28 -8.87 -20.76
CA ASN A 90 7.97 -8.14 -22.00
C ASN A 90 7.45 -6.71 -21.76
N ALA A 91 7.46 -6.25 -20.51
CA ALA A 91 7.07 -4.92 -20.08
C ALA A 91 5.61 -4.54 -20.44
N ASN A 92 4.70 -5.51 -20.53
CA ASN A 92 3.31 -5.28 -20.89
C ASN A 92 2.36 -5.09 -19.69
N GLY A 93 2.82 -5.32 -18.46
CA GLY A 93 2.05 -5.19 -17.23
C GLY A 93 0.95 -6.21 -17.04
N ARG A 94 1.02 -7.37 -17.71
CA ARG A 94 0.01 -8.43 -17.61
C ARG A 94 0.69 -9.77 -17.47
N ILE A 95 0.33 -10.49 -16.41
CA ILE A 95 0.84 -11.83 -16.20
C ILE A 95 0.46 -12.73 -17.39
N ASN A 96 1.47 -13.30 -18.03
CA ASN A 96 1.29 -14.27 -19.10
C ASN A 96 2.26 -15.45 -18.90
N GLY A 97 2.13 -16.51 -19.71
CA GLY A 97 2.88 -17.75 -19.49
C GLY A 97 4.40 -17.66 -19.64
N ALA A 98 4.96 -16.52 -20.03
CA ALA A 98 6.40 -16.27 -20.04
C ALA A 98 6.88 -15.52 -18.77
N ASP A 99 5.97 -14.97 -17.98
CA ASP A 99 6.29 -14.24 -16.74
C ASP A 99 6.42 -15.20 -15.56
N THR A 100 7.11 -14.75 -14.51
CA THR A 100 7.37 -15.58 -13.32
C THR A 100 6.86 -14.86 -12.08
N ALA A 101 6.01 -15.51 -11.31
CA ALA A 101 5.52 -15.01 -10.02
C ALA A 101 6.66 -14.68 -9.05
N ILE A 102 6.43 -13.68 -8.18
CA ILE A 102 7.39 -13.25 -7.17
C ILE A 102 6.76 -13.40 -5.78
N GLU A 103 7.29 -14.35 -5.01
CA GLU A 103 6.95 -14.57 -3.60
C GLU A 103 7.64 -13.55 -2.68
N GLY A 104 6.98 -13.17 -1.59
CA GLY A 104 7.60 -12.41 -0.50
C GLY A 104 7.62 -10.90 -0.70
N VAL A 105 6.87 -10.35 -1.67
CA VAL A 105 6.79 -8.91 -1.92
C VAL A 105 5.76 -8.28 -0.98
N LEU A 106 6.15 -7.21 -0.28
CA LEU A 106 5.25 -6.44 0.57
C LEU A 106 4.40 -5.50 -0.29
N VAL A 107 3.08 -5.65 -0.19
CA VAL A 107 2.06 -4.78 -0.77
C VAL A 107 1.37 -4.05 0.37
N THR A 108 1.23 -2.74 0.26
CA THR A 108 0.56 -1.89 1.26
C THR A 108 -0.62 -1.18 0.61
N ILE A 109 -1.78 -1.25 1.25
CA ILE A 109 -2.99 -0.49 0.89
C ILE A 109 -3.34 0.47 2.02
N TRP A 110 -3.81 1.67 1.67
CA TRP A 110 -4.35 2.63 2.64
C TRP A 110 -5.53 3.40 2.06
N ASP A 111 -6.33 3.95 2.95
CA ASP A 111 -7.37 4.90 2.57
C ASP A 111 -6.74 6.17 2.01
N ASN A 112 -7.34 6.78 0.99
CA ASN A 112 -6.91 8.06 0.43
C ASN A 112 -8.01 9.10 0.63
N ASN A 113 -8.38 9.36 1.88
CA ASN A 113 -9.58 10.14 2.22
C ASN A 113 -9.47 11.62 1.81
N ASP A 114 -8.26 12.16 1.73
CA ASP A 114 -8.01 13.54 1.31
C ASP A 114 -7.65 13.69 -0.18
N GLY A 115 -7.42 12.56 -0.87
CA GLY A 115 -7.15 12.49 -2.29
C GLY A 115 -5.75 12.91 -2.70
N ASP A 116 -4.80 13.04 -1.76
CA ASP A 116 -3.45 13.51 -2.06
C ASP A 116 -2.47 12.40 -2.49
N GLY A 117 -2.85 11.14 -2.27
CA GLY A 117 -2.06 9.97 -2.65
C GLY A 117 -0.82 9.76 -1.78
N ILE A 118 -0.77 10.35 -0.59
CA ILE A 118 0.35 10.25 0.37
C ILE A 118 -0.19 9.62 1.64
N GLN A 119 0.35 8.46 2.02
CA GLN A 119 -0.06 7.79 3.26
C GLN A 119 0.17 8.69 4.50
N ALA A 120 -0.92 9.06 5.17
CA ALA A 120 -0.91 9.82 6.40
C ALA A 120 -1.11 8.93 7.64
N PRO A 121 -0.60 9.32 8.83
CA PRO A 121 -0.80 8.54 10.06
C PRO A 121 -2.26 8.41 10.52
N THR A 122 -3.17 9.20 9.94
CA THR A 122 -4.61 9.20 10.23
C THR A 122 -5.41 8.29 9.31
N GLU A 123 -4.80 7.81 8.23
CA GLU A 123 -5.43 6.91 7.28
C GLU A 123 -5.28 5.46 7.75
N TRP A 124 -6.35 4.68 7.59
CA TRP A 124 -6.24 3.25 7.81
C TRP A 124 -5.33 2.65 6.73
N PHE A 125 -4.52 1.68 7.13
CA PHE A 125 -3.69 0.92 6.19
C PHE A 125 -3.63 -0.55 6.61
N ASN A 126 -3.26 -1.39 5.65
CA ASN A 126 -2.99 -2.79 5.85
C ASN A 126 -1.92 -3.28 4.86
N ASP A 127 -1.28 -4.40 5.18
CA ASP A 127 -0.23 -4.98 4.38
C ASP A 127 -0.53 -6.44 4.02
N ALA A 128 -0.13 -6.86 2.83
CA ALA A 128 -0.15 -8.24 2.37
C ALA A 128 1.24 -8.60 1.82
N THR A 129 1.63 -9.87 1.97
CA THR A 129 2.87 -10.38 1.37
C THR A 129 2.49 -11.40 0.32
N THR A 130 3.07 -11.29 -0.87
CA THR A 130 2.77 -12.20 -1.96
C THR A 130 3.19 -13.62 -1.64
N ASP A 131 2.36 -14.58 -2.05
CA ASP A 131 2.62 -16.00 -1.83
C ASP A 131 3.50 -16.64 -2.93
N ALA A 132 3.64 -17.96 -2.90
CA ALA A 132 4.46 -18.71 -3.86
C ALA A 132 4.00 -18.60 -5.32
N ASP A 133 2.72 -18.27 -5.54
CA ASP A 133 2.13 -18.03 -6.85
C ASP A 133 2.12 -16.52 -7.20
N GLY A 134 2.70 -15.68 -6.33
CA GLY A 134 2.83 -14.23 -6.51
C GLY A 134 1.55 -13.46 -6.19
N GLU A 135 0.55 -14.12 -5.61
CA GLU A 135 -0.77 -13.54 -5.35
C GLU A 135 -0.76 -12.74 -4.05
N TYR A 136 -1.44 -11.59 -4.04
CA TYR A 136 -1.76 -10.84 -2.83
C TYR A 136 -3.25 -10.49 -2.82
N ASP A 137 -3.84 -10.38 -1.63
CA ASP A 137 -5.26 -10.07 -1.50
C ASP A 137 -5.56 -9.27 -0.21
N PHE A 138 -6.44 -8.29 -0.36
CA PHE A 138 -7.06 -7.52 0.70
C PHE A 138 -8.57 -7.71 0.64
N THR A 139 -9.13 -8.49 1.56
CA THR A 139 -10.58 -8.65 1.72
C THR A 139 -11.17 -7.72 2.78
N GLY A 140 -12.49 -7.55 2.75
CA GLY A 140 -13.20 -6.84 3.82
C GLY A 140 -13.12 -5.32 3.70
N LEU A 141 -12.81 -4.81 2.50
CA LEU A 141 -12.65 -3.38 2.25
C LEU A 141 -14.01 -2.72 2.11
N PHE A 142 -14.25 -1.62 2.82
CA PHE A 142 -15.45 -0.83 2.62
C PHE A 142 -15.33 0.03 1.36
N PRO A 143 -16.46 0.43 0.73
CA PRO A 143 -16.42 1.34 -0.40
C PRO A 143 -15.78 2.67 -0.01
N GLY A 144 -14.90 3.20 -0.88
CA GLY A 144 -14.11 4.39 -0.58
C GLY A 144 -12.93 4.55 -1.52
N ASP A 145 -12.13 5.59 -1.28
CA ASP A 145 -10.92 5.86 -2.05
C ASP A 145 -9.72 5.21 -1.37
N TYR A 146 -8.91 4.51 -2.15
CA TYR A 146 -7.73 3.77 -1.70
C TYR A 146 -6.53 4.09 -2.57
N CYS A 147 -5.35 3.91 -2.00
CA CYS A 147 -4.10 3.82 -2.73
C CYS A 147 -3.38 2.51 -2.36
N VAL A 148 -2.69 1.93 -3.33
CA VAL A 148 -1.89 0.72 -3.15
C VAL A 148 -0.48 0.93 -3.68
N THR A 149 0.50 0.34 -3.00
CA THR A 149 1.90 0.38 -3.39
C THR A 149 2.60 -0.94 -3.10
N VAL A 150 3.73 -1.17 -3.76
CA VAL A 150 4.64 -2.29 -3.51
C VAL A 150 6.05 -1.79 -3.20
N GLU A 151 6.79 -2.54 -2.41
CA GLU A 151 8.21 -2.24 -2.14
C GLU A 151 9.12 -2.65 -3.30
N PRO A 152 10.25 -1.96 -3.54
CA PRO A 152 11.28 -2.45 -4.46
C PRO A 152 11.84 -3.81 -4.00
N ILE A 153 11.74 -4.83 -4.87
CA ILE A 153 12.18 -6.20 -4.55
C ILE A 153 13.71 -6.38 -4.59
N SER A 154 14.41 -5.55 -5.37
CA SER A 154 15.87 -5.57 -5.48
C SER A 154 16.42 -4.31 -6.15
N THR A 155 17.72 -4.06 -5.98
CA THR A 155 18.48 -3.15 -6.84
C THR A 155 18.57 -3.78 -8.24
N GLY A 156 18.35 -3.01 -9.31
CA GLY A 156 18.41 -3.55 -10.67
C GLY A 156 17.05 -3.95 -11.26
N THR A 157 15.94 -3.71 -10.55
CA THR A 157 14.58 -3.95 -11.06
C THR A 157 13.74 -2.67 -10.98
N HIS A 158 12.90 -2.45 -11.98
CA HIS A 158 11.95 -1.34 -12.00
C HIS A 158 10.54 -1.84 -12.29
N LEU A 159 9.54 -1.14 -11.81
CA LEU A 159 8.15 -1.48 -12.06
C LEU A 159 7.75 -1.10 -13.50
N ALA A 160 7.09 -2.00 -14.22
CA ALA A 160 6.61 -1.78 -15.57
C ALA A 160 5.22 -2.37 -15.75
N GLY A 161 4.43 -1.75 -16.62
CA GLY A 161 3.02 -2.09 -16.83
C GLY A 161 2.06 -0.93 -16.63
N ASP A 162 0.76 -1.13 -16.86
CA ASP A 162 -0.22 -0.05 -16.78
C ASP A 162 -0.47 0.43 -15.33
N HIS A 163 -0.53 -0.49 -14.35
CA HIS A 163 -0.72 -0.14 -12.93
C HIS A 163 0.59 0.03 -12.15
N SER A 164 1.71 -0.38 -12.73
CA SER A 164 3.03 -0.32 -12.10
C SER A 164 3.83 0.97 -12.43
N LYS A 165 3.29 1.86 -13.29
CA LYS A 165 3.93 3.12 -13.73
C LYS A 165 3.63 4.35 -12.87
N SER A 166 2.64 4.27 -11.98
CA SER A 166 2.23 5.39 -11.11
C SER A 166 1.98 4.85 -9.72
N LEU A 167 3.06 4.59 -8.97
CA LEU A 167 2.94 4.30 -7.55
C LEU A 167 2.96 5.61 -6.72
N PRO A 168 2.07 5.72 -5.72
CA PRO A 168 1.02 4.75 -5.42
C PRO A 168 -0.13 4.79 -6.43
N PHE A 169 -0.73 3.64 -6.70
CA PHE A 169 -1.87 3.52 -7.59
C PHE A 169 -3.15 3.77 -6.80
N CYS A 170 -3.85 4.87 -7.10
CA CYS A 170 -5.03 5.29 -6.36
C CYS A 170 -6.31 5.10 -7.18
N PHE A 171 -7.37 4.62 -6.52
CA PHE A 171 -8.65 4.27 -7.15
C PHE A 171 -9.80 4.37 -6.14
N THR A 172 -11.03 4.45 -6.66
CA THR A 172 -12.25 4.32 -5.86
C THR A 172 -12.74 2.87 -5.92
N LEU A 173 -13.04 2.28 -4.77
CA LEU A 173 -13.68 0.99 -4.62
C LEU A 173 -15.18 1.17 -4.33
N GLY A 174 -16.03 0.57 -5.15
CA GLY A 174 -17.48 0.57 -5.02
C GLY A 174 -18.02 -0.48 -4.05
N ASP A 175 -19.34 -0.46 -3.85
CA ASP A 175 -20.06 -1.40 -2.98
C ASP A 175 -19.94 -2.86 -3.45
N GLY A 176 -19.31 -3.70 -2.61
CA GLY A 176 -19.01 -5.10 -2.92
C GLY A 176 -18.09 -5.31 -4.11
N GLU A 177 -17.37 -4.27 -4.56
CA GLU A 177 -16.49 -4.36 -5.72
C GLU A 177 -15.28 -5.25 -5.43
N VAL A 178 -14.94 -6.11 -6.38
CA VAL A 178 -13.71 -6.90 -6.38
C VAL A 178 -12.83 -6.38 -7.50
N ARG A 179 -11.61 -5.99 -7.16
CA ARG A 179 -10.57 -5.54 -8.09
C ARG A 179 -9.49 -6.62 -8.15
N ASP A 180 -9.54 -7.43 -9.19
CA ASP A 180 -8.60 -8.49 -9.56
C ASP A 180 -7.81 -8.11 -10.82
N ASP A 181 -7.55 -6.81 -10.98
CA ASP A 181 -6.88 -6.22 -12.13
C ASP A 181 -5.65 -5.38 -11.73
N ILE A 182 -5.27 -5.40 -10.45
CA ILE A 182 -4.20 -4.58 -9.91
C ILE A 182 -2.89 -5.39 -9.87
N ASP A 183 -2.30 -5.52 -11.04
CA ASP A 183 -1.03 -6.22 -11.24
C ASP A 183 0.21 -5.34 -11.00
N PHE A 184 1.28 -5.93 -10.45
CA PHE A 184 2.61 -5.32 -10.34
C PHE A 184 3.69 -6.13 -11.07
N GLY A 185 4.13 -5.63 -12.22
CA GLY A 185 5.22 -6.22 -13.00
C GLY A 185 6.58 -5.59 -12.69
N TYR A 186 7.61 -6.39 -12.42
CA TYR A 186 9.00 -5.95 -12.33
C TYR A 186 9.78 -6.34 -13.59
N VAL A 187 10.39 -5.37 -14.25
CA VAL A 187 11.37 -5.59 -15.32
C VAL A 187 12.80 -5.47 -14.76
N PRO A 188 13.76 -6.30 -15.22
CA PRO A 188 15.16 -6.02 -14.99
C PRO A 188 15.53 -4.69 -15.66
N LEU A 189 16.37 -3.91 -15.00
CA LEU A 189 16.91 -2.71 -15.61
C LEU A 189 17.82 -3.10 -16.78
N ALA A 190 17.67 -2.38 -17.87
CA ALA A 190 18.53 -2.55 -19.03
C ALA A 190 19.87 -1.84 -18.78
N THR A 191 20.95 -2.47 -19.21
CA THR A 191 22.27 -1.84 -19.24
C THR A 191 22.50 -1.15 -20.58
N ILE A 192 23.10 0.03 -20.57
CA ILE A 192 23.55 0.73 -21.78
C ILE A 192 25.06 0.80 -21.75
N GLY A 193 25.74 0.19 -22.72
CA GLY A 193 27.20 0.22 -22.78
C GLY A 193 27.71 0.01 -24.19
N ASP A 194 28.93 0.48 -24.44
CA ASP A 194 29.67 0.29 -25.69
C ASP A 194 31.15 0.65 -25.50
N THR A 195 31.92 0.73 -26.58
CA THR A 195 33.30 1.23 -26.60
C THR A 195 33.41 2.62 -27.24
N VAL A 196 34.21 3.48 -26.63
CA VAL A 196 34.73 4.70 -27.25
C VAL A 196 36.12 4.38 -27.76
N TYR A 197 36.34 4.51 -29.07
CA TYR A 197 37.61 4.17 -29.72
C TYR A 197 38.02 5.22 -30.75
N LEU A 198 39.30 5.20 -31.13
CA LEU A 198 39.83 6.03 -32.19
C LEU A 198 39.61 5.37 -33.56
N ASP A 199 38.60 5.84 -34.28
CA ASP A 199 38.31 5.46 -35.67
C ASP A 199 39.34 6.11 -36.62
N ASN A 200 40.33 5.34 -37.04
CA ASN A 200 41.47 5.83 -37.83
C ASN A 200 41.24 5.67 -39.33
N ASP A 201 40.40 4.74 -39.75
CA ASP A 201 40.13 4.46 -41.17
C ASP A 201 38.73 4.88 -41.63
N GLY A 202 37.88 5.34 -40.71
CA GLY A 202 36.59 5.95 -40.98
C GLY A 202 35.49 4.95 -41.28
N ASP A 203 35.63 3.70 -40.87
CA ASP A 203 34.69 2.62 -41.20
C ASP A 203 33.57 2.42 -40.15
N SER A 204 33.63 3.16 -39.03
CA SER A 204 32.68 3.09 -37.92
C SER A 204 32.61 1.72 -37.22
N SER A 205 33.66 0.91 -37.31
CA SER A 205 33.79 -0.38 -36.65
C SER A 205 35.15 -0.53 -35.99
N GLN A 206 35.19 -0.85 -34.69
CA GLN A 206 36.47 -1.00 -34.00
C GLN A 206 37.32 -2.14 -34.59
N GLY A 207 38.40 -1.78 -35.28
CA GLY A 207 39.43 -2.69 -35.78
C GLY A 207 40.54 -2.99 -34.77
N GLY A 208 41.34 -4.03 -35.04
CA GLY A 208 42.44 -4.45 -34.13
C GLY A 208 43.57 -3.42 -33.97
N SER A 209 43.64 -2.40 -34.81
CA SER A 209 44.58 -1.27 -34.73
C SER A 209 43.97 0.00 -34.14
N GLU A 210 42.72 -0.05 -33.67
CA GLU A 210 41.96 1.10 -33.20
C GLU A 210 41.79 1.04 -31.68
N PRO A 211 42.67 1.73 -30.93
CA PRO A 211 42.65 1.65 -29.49
C PRO A 211 41.39 2.31 -28.92
N GLY A 212 40.88 1.71 -27.85
CA GLY A 212 39.89 2.35 -27.00
C GLY A 212 40.45 3.61 -26.34
N ILE A 213 39.57 4.58 -26.07
CA ILE A 213 39.91 5.84 -25.41
C ILE A 213 39.55 5.71 -23.95
N ALA A 214 40.56 5.66 -23.08
CA ALA A 214 40.36 5.58 -21.64
C ALA A 214 39.97 6.92 -21.02
N ALA A 215 39.19 6.86 -19.93
CA ALA A 215 38.73 8.02 -19.16
C ALA A 215 37.94 9.07 -19.98
N ALA A 216 37.35 8.68 -21.09
CA ALA A 216 36.40 9.50 -21.82
C ALA A 216 35.10 9.60 -21.00
N SER A 217 34.61 10.82 -20.79
CA SER A 217 33.36 11.06 -20.08
C SER A 217 32.18 10.77 -21.01
N VAL A 218 31.29 9.87 -20.60
CA VAL A 218 30.05 9.52 -21.31
C VAL A 218 28.88 9.90 -20.41
N SER A 219 27.88 10.59 -20.96
CA SER A 219 26.71 11.08 -20.21
C SER A 219 25.43 10.58 -20.85
N LEU A 220 24.55 10.00 -20.02
CA LEU A 220 23.24 9.49 -20.39
C LEU A 220 22.17 10.56 -20.13
N TYR A 221 21.26 10.78 -21.09
CA TYR A 221 20.17 11.76 -20.99
C TYR A 221 18.83 11.10 -21.28
N ALA A 222 17.76 11.64 -20.70
CA ALA A 222 16.39 11.19 -20.97
C ALA A 222 15.89 11.69 -22.34
N GLY A 223 15.03 10.90 -22.97
CA GLY A 223 14.28 11.29 -24.16
C GLY A 223 15.03 11.10 -25.49
N ASN A 224 14.45 11.63 -26.56
CA ASN A 224 15.04 11.55 -27.89
C ASN A 224 16.25 12.47 -27.99
N CYS A 225 17.30 12.01 -28.67
CA CYS A 225 18.47 12.83 -28.95
C CYS A 225 18.05 14.10 -29.73
N PRO A 226 18.21 15.31 -29.15
CA PRO A 226 17.82 16.55 -29.82
C PRO A 226 18.83 16.88 -30.94
N GLY A 227 18.36 17.57 -31.98
CA GLY A 227 19.26 18.09 -33.02
C GLY A 227 20.23 19.17 -32.52
N ASP A 228 19.90 19.83 -31.40
CA ASP A 228 20.76 20.79 -30.71
C ASP A 228 21.07 20.29 -29.30
N LEU A 229 22.30 19.81 -29.09
CA LEU A 229 22.75 19.25 -27.82
C LEU A 229 22.82 20.28 -26.68
N SER A 230 22.81 21.59 -26.98
CA SER A 230 22.78 22.63 -25.93
C SER A 230 21.46 22.68 -25.18
N THR A 231 20.41 22.05 -25.71
CA THR A 231 19.10 21.92 -25.07
C THR A 231 19.05 20.79 -24.05
N LEU A 232 20.07 19.92 -23.99
CA LEU A 232 20.14 18.86 -22.99
C LEU A 232 20.32 19.47 -21.60
N THR A 233 19.39 19.16 -20.70
CA THR A 233 19.41 19.62 -19.31
C THR A 233 19.64 18.45 -18.38
N GLY A 234 20.77 18.46 -17.65
CA GLY A 234 21.06 17.52 -16.57
C GLY A 234 21.19 16.06 -17.04
N PRO A 235 22.40 15.47 -17.11
CA PRO A 235 22.49 14.04 -17.40
C PRO A 235 21.82 13.22 -16.28
N LEU A 236 21.15 12.14 -16.66
CA LEU A 236 20.65 11.13 -15.72
C LEU A 236 21.83 10.47 -14.99
N GLN A 237 22.90 10.19 -15.73
CA GLN A 237 24.10 9.55 -15.22
C GLN A 237 25.32 9.95 -16.07
N THR A 238 26.50 9.92 -15.45
CA THR A 238 27.78 10.11 -16.13
C THR A 238 28.73 9.01 -15.68
N THR A 239 29.43 8.41 -16.64
CA THR A 239 30.47 7.40 -16.40
C THR A 239 31.72 7.75 -17.20
N ALA A 240 32.83 7.10 -16.88
CA ALA A 240 34.08 7.21 -17.62
C ALA A 240 34.44 5.86 -18.22
N THR A 241 34.97 5.87 -19.45
CA THR A 241 35.44 4.65 -20.10
C THR A 241 36.65 4.03 -19.39
N ASP A 242 36.73 2.70 -19.43
CA ASP A 242 37.83 1.94 -18.87
C ASP A 242 39.11 2.00 -19.73
N ALA A 243 40.14 1.25 -19.35
CA ALA A 243 41.42 1.23 -20.07
C ALA A 243 41.32 0.75 -21.53
N ASN A 244 40.26 0.03 -21.89
CA ASN A 244 39.98 -0.46 -23.23
C ASN A 244 38.92 0.38 -23.95
N GLY A 245 38.52 1.52 -23.38
CA GLY A 245 37.50 2.40 -23.93
C GLY A 245 36.06 1.94 -23.67
N ALA A 246 35.83 0.85 -22.94
CA ALA A 246 34.49 0.35 -22.66
C ALA A 246 33.81 1.20 -21.58
N TYR A 247 32.53 1.50 -21.74
CA TYR A 247 31.69 2.09 -20.71
C TYR A 247 30.42 1.27 -20.52
N LEU A 248 29.85 1.36 -19.32
CA LEU A 248 28.59 0.75 -18.95
C LEU A 248 27.83 1.68 -18.01
N PHE A 249 26.59 1.96 -18.35
CA PHE A 249 25.55 2.41 -17.44
C PHE A 249 24.81 1.16 -17.00
N ASP A 250 25.06 0.76 -15.75
CA ASP A 250 24.29 -0.26 -15.08
C ASP A 250 23.06 0.39 -14.46
N GLY A 251 21.93 -0.33 -14.51
CA GLY A 251 20.63 0.14 -14.06
C GLY A 251 20.50 0.18 -12.55
#